data_AF-A0A358DHT3-F1
#
_entry.id   AF-A0A358DHT3-F1
#
_cell.length_a   1.000
_cell.length_b   1.000
_cell.length_c   1.000
_cell.angle_alpha   90.00
_cell.angle_beta   90.00
_cell.angle_gamma   90.00
#
_symmetry.space_group_name_H-M   'P 1'
#
loop_
_entity.id
_entity.type
_entity.pdbx_description
1 polymer ?
#
loop_
_entity_poly.entity_id
_entity_poly.type
_entity_poly.pdbx_seq_one_letter_code
_entity_poly.pdbx_strand_id
1 'polypeptide(L)'
;MGEKMEKQQPERLKSLDALRGFDMFWIMGAEEVFILLGSLTGLPALQWWANQMTHVEWHGFHAYDMIFPLFLFIAGVSFPFSAKKRLSSDGGRKSLYRHVFKRGLLLVLIGIIYNNGLNFDVANLRYASVLGRIGLAWMFAALLFMNTRNVKIRLLWFSGILIFYWLLFVFFKAP
;
A
#
# COMPACT_ATOMS: atom_id res chain seq x y z
N MET A 1 -6.58 -29.15 40.02
CA MET A 1 -6.71 -29.19 38.54
C MET A 1 -7.09 -27.81 38.06
N GLY A 2 -6.11 -27.04 37.58
CA GLY A 2 -6.32 -25.74 36.96
C GLY A 2 -5.63 -25.77 35.61
N GLU A 3 -6.33 -26.21 34.56
CA GLU A 3 -5.88 -26.02 33.20
C GLU A 3 -5.81 -24.52 32.94
N LYS A 4 -4.58 -23.99 32.93
CA LYS A 4 -4.32 -22.68 32.35
C LYS A 4 -4.66 -22.79 30.87
N MET A 5 -5.80 -22.22 30.46
CA MET A 5 -6.07 -21.96 29.05
C MET A 5 -4.94 -21.07 28.52
N GLU A 6 -3.99 -21.70 27.84
CA GLU A 6 -2.93 -21.02 27.10
C GLU A 6 -3.63 -20.11 26.08
N LYS A 7 -3.55 -18.80 26.30
CA LYS A 7 -4.03 -17.80 25.34
C LYS A 7 -3.21 -17.99 24.06
N GLN A 8 -3.74 -18.73 23.10
CA GLN A 8 -3.17 -18.82 21.75
C GLN A 8 -2.94 -17.39 21.25
N GLN A 9 -1.67 -16.98 21.24
CA GLN A 9 -1.33 -15.70 20.65
C GLN A 9 -1.71 -15.78 19.17
N PRO A 10 -2.44 -14.80 18.63
CA PRO A 10 -2.83 -14.82 17.24
C PRO A 10 -1.56 -14.85 16.39
N GLU A 11 -1.38 -15.97 15.69
CA GLU A 11 -0.19 -16.26 14.92
C GLU A 11 -0.02 -15.18 13.84
N ARG A 12 1.12 -14.49 13.87
CA ARG A 12 1.48 -13.53 12.82
C ARG A 12 1.76 -14.31 11.55
N LEU A 13 1.18 -13.89 10.43
CA LEU A 13 1.42 -14.51 9.14
C LEU A 13 2.84 -14.21 8.67
N LYS A 14 3.77 -15.15 8.89
CA LYS A 14 5.19 -15.01 8.54
C LYS A 14 5.40 -14.74 7.05
N SER A 15 4.59 -15.34 6.18
CA SER A 15 4.64 -15.10 4.73
C SER A 15 4.32 -13.65 4.37
N LEU A 16 3.36 -13.04 5.07
CA LEU A 16 2.96 -11.65 4.84
C LEU A 16 4.04 -10.67 5.30
N ASP A 17 4.66 -10.96 6.45
CA ASP A 17 5.76 -10.16 6.97
C ASP A 17 7.02 -10.29 6.09
N ALA A 18 7.32 -11.50 5.60
CA ALA A 18 8.44 -11.75 4.67
C ALA A 18 8.24 -11.03 3.34
N LEU A 19 7.04 -11.11 2.76
CA LEU A 19 6.75 -10.46 1.48
C LEU A 19 6.76 -8.92 1.59
N ARG A 20 6.25 -8.38 2.71
CA ARG A 20 6.40 -6.93 2.97
C ARG A 20 7.86 -6.53 3.15
N GLY A 21 8.65 -7.35 3.85
CA GLY A 21 10.09 -7.11 4.02
C GLY A 21 10.82 -7.12 2.69
N PHE A 22 10.45 -8.02 1.79
CA PHE A 22 10.93 -8.06 0.41
C PHE A 22 10.63 -6.74 -0.33
N ASP A 23 9.40 -6.23 -0.27
CA ASP A 23 9.08 -4.93 -0.89
C ASP A 23 9.87 -3.77 -0.31
N MET A 24 9.98 -3.71 1.02
CA MET A 24 10.75 -2.66 1.69
C MET A 24 12.23 -2.72 1.33
N PHE A 25 12.77 -3.92 1.12
CA PHE A 25 14.16 -4.11 0.67
C PHE A 25 14.38 -3.52 -0.72
N TRP A 26 13.48 -3.79 -1.68
CA TRP A 26 13.58 -3.21 -3.02
C TRP A 26 13.39 -1.70 -3.00
N ILE A 27 12.34 -1.19 -2.37
CA ILE A 27 12.05 0.26 -2.30
C ILE A 27 13.19 1.07 -1.66
N MET A 28 13.99 0.46 -0.79
CA MET A 28 15.12 1.12 -0.13
C MET A 28 16.33 1.34 -1.04
N GLY A 29 16.36 0.76 -2.25
CA GLY A 29 17.46 0.93 -3.21
C GLY A 29 18.23 -0.34 -3.51
N ALA A 30 17.66 -1.53 -3.27
CA ALA A 30 18.32 -2.78 -3.68
C ALA A 30 18.52 -2.85 -5.21
N GLU A 31 17.69 -2.16 -6.00
CA GLU A 31 17.89 -2.01 -7.45
C GLU A 31 19.29 -1.53 -7.82
N GLU A 32 19.85 -0.58 -7.06
CA GLU A 32 21.11 0.08 -7.37
C GLU A 32 22.27 -0.91 -7.34
N VAL A 33 22.22 -1.87 -6.41
CA VAL A 33 23.23 -2.94 -6.30
C VAL A 33 23.28 -3.78 -7.58
N PHE A 34 22.12 -4.15 -8.12
CA PHE A 34 22.04 -4.96 -9.34
C PHE A 34 22.42 -4.16 -10.59
N ILE A 35 22.04 -2.90 -10.67
CA ILE A 35 22.44 -2.00 -11.76
C ILE A 35 23.95 -1.81 -11.77
N LEU A 36 24.55 -1.54 -10.60
CA LEU A 36 26.00 -1.41 -10.43
C LEU A 36 26.73 -2.70 -10.80
N LEU A 37 26.29 -3.86 -10.29
CA LEU A 37 26.89 -5.15 -10.61
C LEU A 37 26.83 -5.47 -12.10
N GLY A 38 25.71 -5.18 -12.78
CA GLY A 38 25.57 -5.36 -14.22
C GLY A 38 26.52 -4.46 -15.02
N SER A 39 26.68 -3.21 -14.59
CA SER A 39 27.57 -2.23 -15.24
C SER A 39 29.05 -2.58 -15.10
N LEU A 40 29.46 -3.17 -13.95
CA LEU A 40 30.85 -3.48 -13.65
C LEU A 40 31.31 -4.81 -14.25
N THR A 41 30.43 -5.82 -14.29
CA THR A 41 30.81 -7.17 -14.72
C THR A 41 30.72 -7.38 -16.23
N GLY A 42 29.84 -6.63 -16.92
CA GLY A 42 29.59 -6.80 -18.35
C GLY A 42 28.97 -8.16 -18.74
N LEU A 43 28.56 -8.98 -17.77
CA LEU A 43 27.96 -10.29 -18.05
C LEU A 43 26.53 -10.11 -18.60
N PRO A 44 26.17 -10.76 -19.73
CA PRO A 44 24.84 -10.60 -20.34
C PRO A 44 23.68 -10.92 -19.40
N ALA A 45 23.86 -11.94 -18.54
CA ALA A 45 22.85 -12.31 -17.54
C ALA A 45 22.63 -11.21 -16.50
N LEU A 46 23.71 -10.57 -16.01
CA LEU A 46 23.61 -9.50 -15.02
C LEU A 46 23.10 -8.19 -15.63
N GLN A 47 23.42 -7.92 -16.90
CA GLN A 47 22.81 -6.80 -17.63
C GLN A 47 21.31 -6.99 -17.84
N TRP A 48 20.85 -8.21 -18.12
CA TRP A 48 19.43 -8.50 -18.18
C TRP A 48 18.73 -8.23 -16.84
N TRP A 49 19.33 -8.67 -15.72
CA TRP A 49 18.82 -8.37 -14.38
C TRP A 49 18.82 -6.88 -14.07
N ALA A 50 19.88 -6.16 -14.41
CA ALA A 50 19.96 -4.70 -14.25
C ALA A 50 18.84 -3.99 -15.02
N ASN A 51 18.54 -4.42 -16.25
CA ASN A 51 17.45 -3.85 -17.03
C ASN A 51 16.09 -4.06 -16.35
N GLN A 52 15.85 -5.21 -15.72
CA GLN A 52 14.62 -5.48 -14.96
C GLN A 52 14.44 -4.60 -13.72
N MET A 53 15.50 -3.92 -13.27
CA MET A 53 15.50 -3.02 -12.11
C MET A 53 15.24 -1.55 -12.48
N THR A 54 14.89 -1.29 -13.74
CA THR A 54 14.54 0.05 -14.24
C THR A 54 13.06 0.13 -14.61
N HIS A 55 12.49 1.33 -14.56
CA HIS A 55 11.11 1.57 -14.99
C HIS A 55 11.02 1.67 -16.51
N VAL A 56 9.99 1.05 -17.10
CA VAL A 56 9.63 1.29 -18.50
C VAL A 56 8.83 2.59 -18.60
N GLU A 57 9.13 3.44 -19.59
CA GLU A 57 8.46 4.75 -19.73
C GLU A 57 6.96 4.64 -20.05
N TRP A 58 6.57 3.66 -20.87
CA TRP A 58 5.19 3.60 -21.37
C TRP A 58 4.70 2.21 -21.78
N HIS A 59 5.44 1.49 -22.64
CA HIS A 59 5.04 0.19 -23.18
C HIS A 59 6.05 -0.88 -22.84
N GLY A 60 5.63 -1.81 -21.98
CA GLY A 60 6.46 -2.91 -21.49
C GLY A 60 6.16 -3.17 -20.04
N PHE A 61 6.95 -4.06 -19.45
CA PHE A 61 6.82 -4.43 -18.06
C PHE A 61 8.15 -4.95 -17.55
N HIS A 62 8.67 -4.32 -16.50
CA HIS A 62 9.83 -4.81 -15.78
C HIS A 62 9.44 -5.30 -14.39
N ALA A 63 10.26 -6.20 -13.82
CA ALA A 63 10.03 -6.73 -12.48
C ALA A 63 9.88 -5.62 -11.42
N TYR A 64 10.64 -4.52 -11.57
CA TYR A 64 10.60 -3.41 -10.63
C TYR A 64 9.24 -2.69 -10.59
N ASP A 65 8.50 -2.67 -11.70
CA ASP A 65 7.16 -2.04 -11.78
C ASP A 65 6.13 -2.78 -10.90
N MET A 66 6.39 -4.04 -10.53
CA MET A 66 5.50 -4.85 -9.68
C MET A 66 5.58 -4.53 -8.20
N ILE A 67 6.68 -3.96 -7.74
CA ILE A 67 6.94 -3.76 -6.31
C ILE A 67 5.85 -2.89 -5.68
N PHE A 68 5.47 -1.79 -6.34
CA PHE A 68 4.45 -0.89 -5.83
C PHE A 68 3.02 -1.49 -5.80
N PRO A 69 2.52 -2.11 -6.89
CA PRO A 69 1.25 -2.86 -6.87
C PRO A 69 1.22 -3.96 -5.79
N LEU A 70 2.31 -4.71 -5.65
CA LEU A 70 2.41 -5.80 -4.68
C LEU A 70 2.37 -5.28 -3.24
N PHE A 71 3.09 -4.19 -2.95
CA PHE A 71 3.03 -3.50 -1.67
C PHE A 71 1.61 -3.03 -1.33
N LEU A 72 0.90 -2.41 -2.28
CA LEU A 72 -0.48 -1.96 -2.09
C LEU A 72 -1.45 -3.13 -1.82
N PHE A 73 -1.29 -4.23 -2.54
CA PHE A 73 -2.07 -5.44 -2.36
C PHE A 73 -1.89 -6.01 -0.95
N ILE A 74 -0.64 -6.18 -0.51
CA ILE A 74 -0.30 -6.69 0.83
C ILE A 74 -0.82 -5.77 1.93
N ALA A 75 -0.66 -4.46 1.76
CA ALA A 75 -1.18 -3.48 2.70
C ALA A 75 -2.70 -3.62 2.87
N GLY A 76 -3.43 -3.81 1.77
CA GLY A 76 -4.88 -4.05 1.77
C GLY A 76 -5.27 -5.38 2.44
N VAL A 77 -4.68 -6.49 2.01
CA VAL A 77 -5.00 -7.84 2.51
C VAL A 77 -4.66 -8.00 3.99
N SER A 78 -3.68 -7.26 4.51
CA SER A 78 -3.30 -7.30 5.93
C SER A 78 -4.34 -6.69 6.87
N PHE A 79 -5.21 -5.80 6.38
CA PHE A 79 -6.14 -5.07 7.23
C PHE A 79 -7.21 -5.97 7.89
N PRO A 80 -7.96 -6.84 7.15
CA PRO A 80 -8.93 -7.75 7.74
C PRO A 80 -8.39 -8.62 8.89
N PHE A 81 -7.16 -9.12 8.77
CA PHE A 81 -6.53 -9.95 9.79
C PHE A 81 -6.26 -9.16 11.08
N SER A 82 -5.72 -7.95 10.95
CA SER A 82 -5.46 -7.06 12.09
C SER A 82 -6.74 -6.47 12.71
N ALA A 83 -7.76 -6.22 11.88
CA ALA A 83 -9.05 -5.67 12.30
C ALA A 83 -9.82 -6.66 13.19
N LYS A 84 -9.85 -7.96 12.84
CA LYS A 84 -10.49 -9.00 13.65
C LYS A 84 -9.91 -9.07 15.06
N LYS A 85 -8.57 -9.06 15.17
CA LYS A 85 -7.85 -9.07 16.46
C LYS A 85 -8.13 -7.82 17.30
N ARG A 86 -8.23 -6.65 16.67
CA ARG A 86 -8.49 -5.39 17.38
C ARG A 86 -9.95 -5.25 17.80
N LEU A 87 -10.88 -5.85 17.06
CA LEU A 87 -12.29 -5.91 17.43
C LEU A 87 -12.53 -6.81 18.66
N SER A 88 -11.73 -7.85 18.84
CA SER A 88 -11.79 -8.74 20.01
C SER A 88 -11.04 -8.22 21.25
N SER A 89 -10.48 -7.01 21.20
CA SER A 89 -9.77 -6.36 22.32
C SER A 89 -10.59 -5.18 22.86
N ASP A 90 -10.34 -4.75 24.10
CA ASP A 90 -11.15 -3.83 24.94
C ASP A 90 -11.57 -2.47 24.34
N GLY A 91 -11.13 -2.13 23.12
CA GLY A 91 -11.52 -0.90 22.43
C GLY A 91 -12.68 -1.02 21.44
N GLY A 92 -13.12 -2.25 21.14
CA GLY A 92 -14.24 -2.53 20.23
C GLY A 92 -14.15 -1.81 18.87
N ARG A 93 -15.33 -1.51 18.28
CA ARG A 93 -15.43 -0.93 16.93
C ARG A 93 -14.96 0.53 16.86
N LYS A 94 -15.18 1.32 17.93
CA LYS A 94 -14.82 2.75 18.00
C LYS A 94 -13.31 2.98 18.00
N SER A 95 -12.56 2.13 18.70
CA SER A 95 -11.08 2.17 18.69
C SER A 95 -10.52 1.89 17.29
N LEU A 96 -11.12 0.94 16.57
CA LEU A 96 -10.72 0.62 15.19
C LEU A 96 -10.96 1.79 14.24
N TYR A 97 -12.12 2.46 14.31
CA TYR A 97 -12.37 3.67 13.51
C TYR A 97 -11.34 4.77 13.79
N ARG A 98 -11.08 5.07 15.07
CA ARG A 98 -10.08 6.09 15.45
C ARG A 98 -8.69 5.75 14.91
N HIS A 99 -8.30 4.48 14.94
CA HIS A 99 -7.04 4.03 14.36
C HIS A 99 -6.96 4.25 12.85
N VAL A 100 -8.03 3.87 12.12
CA VAL A 100 -8.11 4.02 10.67
C VAL A 100 -8.01 5.48 10.25
N PHE A 101 -8.78 6.37 10.89
CA PHE A 101 -8.74 7.81 10.63
C PHE A 101 -7.39 8.43 11.01
N LYS A 102 -6.85 8.12 12.19
CA LYS A 102 -5.56 8.67 12.63
C LYS A 102 -4.44 8.26 11.68
N ARG A 103 -4.40 7.00 11.24
CA ARG A 103 -3.38 6.52 10.30
C ARG A 103 -3.51 7.17 8.93
N GLY A 104 -4.72 7.24 8.38
CA GLY A 104 -4.98 7.90 7.10
C GLY A 104 -4.54 9.36 7.11
N LEU A 105 -5.01 10.12 8.11
CA LEU A 105 -4.68 11.54 8.26
C LEU A 105 -3.17 11.75 8.49
N LEU A 106 -2.53 10.93 9.33
CA LEU A 106 -1.10 11.04 9.58
C LEU A 106 -0.27 10.84 8.30
N LEU A 107 -0.61 9.87 7.45
CA LEU A 107 0.08 9.65 6.18
C LEU A 107 -0.12 10.80 5.20
N VAL A 108 -1.30 11.41 5.18
CA VAL A 108 -1.55 12.62 4.38
C VAL A 108 -0.71 13.78 4.89
N LEU A 109 -0.70 14.04 6.19
CA LEU A 109 0.08 15.13 6.79
C LEU A 109 1.58 14.94 6.56
N ILE A 110 2.11 13.74 6.80
CA ILE A 110 3.52 13.41 6.52
C ILE A 110 3.80 13.58 5.02
N GLY A 111 2.90 13.14 4.15
CA GLY A 111 3.07 13.27 2.70
C GLY A 111 3.10 14.73 2.22
N ILE A 112 2.30 15.62 2.83
CA ILE A 112 2.31 17.05 2.54
C ILE A 112 3.62 17.69 3.01
N ILE A 113 4.07 17.37 4.23
CA ILE A 113 5.33 17.87 4.79
C ILE A 113 6.52 17.36 3.96
N TYR A 114 6.52 16.09 3.56
CA TYR A 114 7.58 15.51 2.75
C TYR A 114 7.71 16.19 1.38
N ASN A 115 6.58 16.49 0.72
CA ASN A 115 6.58 17.12 -0.60
C ASN A 115 6.93 18.62 -0.58
N ASN A 116 6.63 19.35 0.50
CA ASN A 116 6.76 20.81 0.57
C ASN A 116 7.84 21.29 1.57
N GLY A 117 8.43 20.37 2.32
CA GLY A 117 9.32 20.69 3.44
C GLY A 117 8.59 21.48 4.54
N LEU A 118 9.29 22.48 5.10
CA LEU A 118 8.72 23.47 6.03
C LEU A 118 8.28 24.77 5.34
N ASN A 119 8.32 24.82 4.01
CA ASN A 119 7.87 25.96 3.23
C ASN A 119 6.37 25.86 2.99
N PHE A 120 5.61 26.63 3.75
CA PHE A 120 4.15 26.72 3.62
C PHE A 120 3.74 27.78 2.59
N ASP A 121 4.31 27.72 1.38
CA ASP A 121 3.80 28.53 0.28
C ASP A 121 2.50 27.91 -0.24
N VAL A 122 1.39 28.32 0.38
CA VAL A 122 0.04 27.75 0.20
C VAL A 122 -0.41 27.78 -1.26
N ALA A 123 0.16 28.66 -2.08
CA ALA A 123 -0.15 28.79 -3.51
C ALA A 123 0.46 27.67 -4.37
N ASN A 124 1.59 27.07 -3.96
CA ASN A 124 2.32 26.05 -4.74
C ASN A 124 2.42 24.69 -4.04
N LEU A 125 1.65 24.46 -2.97
CA LEU A 125 1.72 23.21 -2.21
C LEU A 125 1.41 21.99 -3.09
N ARG A 126 2.38 21.08 -3.18
CA ARG A 126 2.21 19.77 -3.85
C ARG A 126 1.46 18.82 -2.94
N TYR A 127 0.14 19.00 -2.84
CA TYR A 127 -0.75 18.17 -2.03
C TYR A 127 -0.75 16.69 -2.43
N ALA A 128 -0.49 16.41 -3.70
CA ALA A 128 -0.46 15.08 -4.28
C ALA A 128 0.84 14.32 -3.93
N SER A 129 0.91 13.77 -2.72
CA SER A 129 1.97 12.83 -2.33
C SER A 129 1.52 11.38 -2.55
N VAL A 130 2.45 10.52 -2.97
CA VAL A 130 2.20 9.06 -3.04
C VAL A 130 1.77 8.55 -1.66
N LEU A 131 2.48 8.97 -0.61
CA LEU A 131 2.20 8.61 0.78
C LEU A 131 0.77 9.01 1.24
N GLY A 132 0.33 10.22 0.88
CA GLY A 132 -1.02 10.69 1.19
C GLY A 132 -2.09 9.93 0.40
N ARG A 133 -1.86 9.67 -0.89
CA ARG A 133 -2.76 8.89 -1.75
C ARG A 133 -2.96 7.47 -1.21
N ILE A 134 -1.88 6.77 -0.87
CA ILE A 134 -1.98 5.41 -0.29
C ILE A 134 -2.64 5.43 1.10
N GLY A 135 -2.42 6.49 1.88
CA GLY A 135 -3.05 6.67 3.19
C GLY A 135 -4.57 6.84 3.09
N LEU A 136 -5.03 7.71 2.18
CA LEU A 136 -6.46 7.92 1.91
C LEU A 136 -7.12 6.69 1.29
N ALA A 137 -6.50 6.09 0.27
CA ALA A 137 -7.02 4.89 -0.37
C ALA A 137 -7.21 3.75 0.64
N TRP A 138 -6.22 3.51 1.49
CA TRP A 138 -6.30 2.53 2.55
C TRP A 138 -7.39 2.88 3.58
N MET A 139 -7.52 4.15 3.96
CA MET A 139 -8.55 4.60 4.90
C MET A 139 -9.96 4.33 4.37
N PHE A 140 -10.25 4.73 3.13
CA PHE A 140 -11.56 4.48 2.52
C PHE A 140 -11.83 2.99 2.32
N ALA A 141 -10.85 2.22 1.87
CA ALA A 141 -10.97 0.77 1.75
C ALA A 141 -11.27 0.11 3.10
N ALA A 142 -10.60 0.54 4.17
CA ALA A 142 -10.84 0.06 5.53
C ALA A 142 -12.24 0.42 6.04
N LEU A 143 -12.71 1.65 5.83
CA LEU A 143 -14.06 2.09 6.19
C LEU A 143 -15.13 1.29 5.45
N LEU A 144 -14.93 1.06 4.15
CA LEU A 144 -15.83 0.26 3.32
C LEU A 144 -15.89 -1.19 3.83
N PHE A 145 -14.76 -1.79 4.15
CA PHE A 145 -14.68 -3.12 4.74
C PHE A 145 -15.38 -3.19 6.10
N MET A 146 -15.21 -2.17 6.95
CA MET A 146 -15.80 -2.12 8.28
C MET A 146 -17.33 -1.91 8.26
N ASN A 147 -17.84 -1.18 7.27
CA ASN A 147 -19.27 -0.92 7.13
C ASN A 147 -20.00 -2.02 6.34
N THR A 148 -19.28 -2.75 5.48
CA THR A 148 -19.87 -3.72 4.56
C THR A 148 -19.59 -5.15 4.99
N ARG A 149 -20.62 -5.85 5.49
CA ARG A 149 -20.50 -7.26 5.92
C ARG A 149 -20.70 -8.25 4.76
N ASN A 150 -21.49 -7.87 3.75
CA ASN A 150 -21.85 -8.73 2.63
C ASN A 150 -20.82 -8.67 1.49
N VAL A 151 -20.34 -9.83 1.04
CA VAL A 151 -19.38 -9.94 -0.09
C VAL A 151 -19.96 -9.32 -1.36
N LYS A 152 -21.25 -9.54 -1.63
CA LYS A 152 -21.95 -8.97 -2.81
C LYS A 152 -21.87 -7.44 -2.84
N ILE A 153 -22.09 -6.79 -1.70
CA ILE A 153 -22.02 -5.32 -1.60
C ILE A 153 -20.58 -4.84 -1.77
N ARG A 154 -19.57 -5.59 -1.29
CA ARG A 154 -18.16 -5.27 -1.53
C ARG A 154 -17.78 -5.36 -3.01
N LEU A 155 -18.26 -6.39 -3.72
CA LEU A 155 -18.06 -6.52 -5.17
C LEU A 155 -18.77 -5.42 -5.95
N LEU A 156 -19.95 -5.00 -5.49
CA LEU A 156 -20.68 -3.87 -6.08
C LEU A 156 -19.90 -2.58 -5.93
N TRP A 157 -19.37 -2.28 -4.74
CA TRP A 157 -18.50 -1.11 -4.54
C TRP A 157 -17.23 -1.17 -5.39
N PHE A 158 -16.56 -2.32 -5.44
CA PHE A 158 -15.36 -2.50 -6.25
C PHE A 158 -15.64 -2.23 -7.74
N SER A 159 -16.68 -2.87 -8.28
CA SER A 159 -17.08 -2.71 -9.68
C SER A 159 -17.56 -1.28 -9.95
N GLY A 160 -18.31 -0.70 -9.02
CA GLY A 160 -18.82 0.67 -9.10
C GLY A 160 -17.70 1.71 -9.14
N ILE A 161 -16.67 1.59 -8.30
CA ILE A 161 -15.49 2.47 -8.32
C ILE A 161 -14.74 2.32 -9.64
N LEU A 162 -14.57 1.09 -10.14
CA LEU A 162 -13.84 0.83 -11.37
C LEU A 162 -14.57 1.39 -12.60
N ILE A 163 -15.88 1.17 -12.67
CA ILE A 163 -16.75 1.74 -13.73
C ILE A 163 -16.78 3.26 -13.62
N PHE A 164 -16.93 3.81 -12.42
CA PHE A 164 -16.92 5.26 -12.21
C PHE A 164 -15.61 5.88 -12.69
N TYR A 165 -14.47 5.28 -12.35
CA TYR A 165 -13.15 5.73 -12.79
C TYR A 165 -12.99 5.62 -14.32
N TRP A 166 -13.46 4.53 -14.92
CA TRP A 166 -13.47 4.37 -16.36
C TRP A 166 -14.34 5.43 -17.06
N LEU A 167 -15.53 5.71 -16.54
CA LEU A 167 -16.42 6.75 -17.07
C LEU A 167 -15.78 8.13 -16.97
N LEU A 168 -15.03 8.42 -15.89
CA LEU A 168 -14.29 9.68 -15.80
C LEU A 168 -13.32 9.86 -16.98
N PHE A 169 -12.60 8.82 -17.40
CA PHE A 169 -11.73 8.91 -18.58
C PHE A 169 -12.48 9.06 -19.91
N VAL A 170 -13.67 8.46 -20.01
CA VAL A 170 -14.49 8.56 -21.23
C VAL A 170 -15.06 9.97 -21.37
N PHE A 171 -15.53 10.58 -20.29
CA PHE A 171 -16.17 11.90 -20.32
C PHE A 171 -15.19 13.07 -20.18
N PHE A 172 -14.14 12.91 -19.39
CA PHE A 172 -13.08 13.89 -19.25
C PHE A 172 -11.86 13.39 -20.03
N LYS A 173 -11.73 13.88 -21.25
CA LYS A 173 -10.53 13.66 -22.06
C LYS A 173 -9.33 14.18 -21.25
N ALA A 174 -8.43 13.28 -20.88
CA ALA A 174 -7.19 13.67 -20.21
C ALA A 174 -6.47 14.72 -21.07
N PRO A 175 -5.90 15.78 -20.46
CA PRO A 175 -5.07 16.74 -21.20
C PRO A 175 -3.85 16.06 -21.83
#